data_AF-A0A6N9VHF0-F1
#
_entry.id   AF-A0A6N9VHF0-F1
#
_cell.length_a   1.000
_cell.length_b   1.000
_cell.length_c   1.000
_cell.angle_alpha   90.00
_cell.angle_beta   90.00
_cell.angle_gamma   90.00
#
_symmetry.space_group_name_H-M   'P 1'
#
loop_
_entity.id
_entity.type
_entity.pdbx_description
1 polymer ?
#
loop_
_entity_poly.entity_id
_entity_poly.type
_entity_poly.pdbx_seq_one_letter_code
_entity_poly.pdbx_strand_id
1 'polypeptide(L)'
;MPTVTVSPGGTATTTLTVRNDSDIVEAYTLEVVGDCAAWSTVEPARVSLYPGTSETVTLTFAPPRSHEVKAGETPLAVRVLPAEHPESVVVPEGTVTVEPFHELRTELEPRRRRGWLGARFRTAVQNQGNTPVDVAFTGRQAGEELRLGFTPGQKRLEPGESAEIRLKVRAAKLIWFGEPVTWPFEVEAAEAETAVEAKAEGKEPVRPEPTRPEPVRSEPVRPEPVPGEFLQLPVLPKWLLIVLAALLALLIAWFALVRPAVKSTAKQAATEAAQEEAARGEQQQGSTTPGGADNPGGSQGQGTGPDAGTPGGNGGSGTGPGTGTGPGGTGAGGTQQSSATIDVETESGAEKEGTYQVPAGKVFGITDIVVANFQGDEGVLTISFGERKITTIALETFRNQDYHWVTPIQIPENATVTAAVTCAKPGTPATGTQASGCHQVINVSGVLSDLAR
;
A
#
# COMPACT_ATOMS: atom_id res chain seq x y z
N MET A 1 -6.47 -11.26 -49.49
CA MET A 1 -5.09 -11.63 -49.07
C MET A 1 -5.14 -12.90 -48.22
N PRO A 2 -4.08 -13.70 -48.11
CA PRO A 2 -4.05 -14.83 -47.17
C PRO A 2 -4.06 -14.33 -45.71
N THR A 3 -4.66 -15.11 -44.81
CA THR A 3 -4.61 -14.85 -43.36
C THR A 3 -3.21 -15.11 -42.84
N VAL A 4 -2.70 -14.20 -42.00
CA VAL A 4 -1.36 -14.29 -41.41
C VAL A 4 -1.47 -14.36 -39.91
N THR A 5 -0.80 -15.33 -39.29
CA THR A 5 -0.73 -15.42 -37.82
C THR A 5 0.61 -14.88 -37.34
N VAL A 6 0.61 -14.08 -36.28
CA VAL A 6 1.82 -13.48 -35.71
C VAL A 6 1.80 -13.49 -34.19
N SER A 7 2.90 -13.96 -33.59
CA SER A 7 3.08 -13.92 -32.14
C SER A 7 3.54 -12.53 -31.69
N PRO A 8 2.99 -11.97 -30.58
CA PRO A 8 3.49 -10.73 -29.99
C PRO A 8 4.98 -10.80 -29.60
N GLY A 9 5.76 -9.81 -30.05
CA GLY A 9 7.22 -9.77 -29.96
C GLY A 9 7.95 -10.56 -31.06
N GLY A 10 7.21 -11.28 -31.91
CA GLY A 10 7.73 -12.00 -33.08
C GLY A 10 7.59 -11.19 -34.37
N THR A 11 7.77 -11.88 -35.50
CA THR A 11 7.60 -11.29 -36.83
C THR A 11 6.96 -12.29 -37.78
N ALA A 12 6.04 -11.83 -38.61
CA ALA A 12 5.44 -12.62 -39.69
C ALA A 12 5.46 -11.81 -40.99
N THR A 13 5.45 -12.50 -42.14
CA THR A 13 5.46 -11.84 -43.45
C THR A 13 4.37 -12.41 -44.36
N THR A 14 3.89 -11.57 -45.27
CA THR A 14 3.04 -11.98 -46.39
C THR A 14 3.35 -11.14 -47.61
N THR A 15 2.79 -11.50 -48.76
CA THR A 15 3.08 -10.82 -50.02
C THR A 15 1.82 -10.25 -50.64
N LEU A 16 1.98 -9.14 -51.35
CA LEU A 16 0.94 -8.50 -52.16
C LEU A 16 1.50 -8.27 -53.56
N THR A 17 0.80 -8.73 -54.58
CA THR A 17 1.17 -8.49 -55.97
C THR A 17 0.37 -7.29 -56.51
N VAL A 18 1.08 -6.29 -57.02
CA VAL A 18 0.52 -5.12 -57.70
C VAL A 18 0.71 -5.31 -59.21
N ARG A 19 -0.34 -5.11 -60.00
CA ARG A 19 -0.31 -5.18 -61.45
C ARG A 19 -0.77 -3.87 -62.06
N ASN A 20 -0.01 -3.36 -63.04
CA ASN A 20 -0.41 -2.19 -63.81
C ASN A 20 -1.28 -2.59 -65.00
N ASP A 21 -2.59 -2.31 -64.90
CA ASP A 21 -3.57 -2.56 -65.98
C ASP A 21 -3.81 -1.34 -66.89
N SER A 22 -3.08 -0.24 -66.68
CA SER A 22 -3.13 0.93 -67.55
C SER A 22 -2.26 0.76 -68.81
N ASP A 23 -2.40 1.69 -69.75
CA ASP A 23 -1.63 1.76 -71.00
C ASP A 23 -0.37 2.64 -70.89
N ILE A 24 -0.12 3.25 -69.72
CA ILE A 24 1.07 4.05 -69.43
C ILE A 24 1.91 3.48 -68.27
N VAL A 25 3.14 3.97 -68.12
CA VAL A 25 3.95 3.67 -66.94
C VAL A 25 3.34 4.37 -65.73
N GLU A 26 3.16 3.63 -64.64
CA GLU A 26 2.51 4.11 -63.42
C GLU A 26 3.39 3.81 -62.21
N ALA A 27 3.43 4.75 -61.26
CA ALA A 27 4.11 4.55 -59.98
C ALA A 27 3.06 4.35 -58.88
N TYR A 28 3.17 3.28 -58.11
CA TYR A 28 2.26 2.98 -57.02
C TYR A 28 2.97 3.16 -55.68
N THR A 29 2.38 3.96 -54.78
CA THR A 29 2.79 4.07 -53.38
C THR A 29 1.90 3.18 -52.53
N LEU A 30 2.49 2.35 -51.67
CA LEU A 30 1.80 1.40 -50.83
C LEU A 30 1.92 1.82 -49.37
N GLU A 31 0.80 1.83 -48.66
CA GLU A 31 0.74 2.21 -47.26
C GLU A 31 -0.19 1.24 -46.51
N VAL A 32 0.28 0.66 -45.41
CA VAL A 32 -0.60 -0.11 -44.53
C VAL A 32 -1.43 0.87 -43.69
N VAL A 33 -2.73 0.65 -43.61
CA VAL A 33 -3.68 1.49 -42.89
C VAL A 33 -4.54 0.64 -41.95
N GLY A 34 -5.07 1.27 -40.90
CA GLY A 34 -5.84 0.61 -39.84
C GLY A 34 -4.98 0.19 -38.65
N ASP A 35 -5.53 -0.69 -37.81
CA ASP A 35 -4.95 -1.05 -36.50
C ASP A 35 -3.60 -1.77 -36.61
N CYS A 36 -3.33 -2.40 -37.76
CA CYS A 36 -2.05 -3.03 -38.07
C CYS A 36 -0.92 -2.05 -38.40
N ALA A 37 -1.25 -0.82 -38.81
CA ALA A 37 -0.28 0.12 -39.40
C ALA A 37 0.89 0.42 -38.45
N ALA A 38 0.61 0.58 -37.16
CA ALA A 38 1.60 0.94 -36.14
C ALA A 38 2.74 -0.10 -35.96
N TRP A 39 2.52 -1.34 -36.39
CA TRP A 39 3.46 -2.45 -36.23
C TRP A 39 3.70 -3.22 -37.53
N SER A 40 3.42 -2.59 -38.67
CA SER A 40 3.60 -3.21 -39.99
C SER A 40 4.44 -2.34 -40.92
N THR A 41 5.14 -2.98 -41.84
CA THR A 41 5.91 -2.32 -42.89
C THR A 41 5.63 -2.96 -44.25
N VAL A 42 5.77 -2.18 -45.31
CA VAL A 42 5.64 -2.65 -46.69
C VAL A 42 6.90 -2.30 -47.47
N GLU A 43 7.52 -3.31 -48.10
CA GLU A 43 8.76 -3.15 -48.85
C GLU A 43 8.70 -3.88 -50.21
N PRO A 44 9.00 -3.19 -51.33
CA PRO A 44 9.18 -1.74 -51.43
C PRO A 44 7.87 -0.97 -51.20
N ALA A 45 7.95 0.20 -50.54
CA ALA A 45 6.80 1.08 -50.33
C ALA A 45 6.37 1.85 -51.59
N ARG A 46 7.21 1.85 -52.63
CA ARG A 46 6.91 2.45 -53.93
C ARG A 46 7.45 1.57 -55.05
N VAL A 47 6.62 1.26 -56.03
CA VAL A 47 6.97 0.47 -57.22
C VAL A 47 6.63 1.25 -58.49
N SER A 48 7.43 1.09 -59.54
CA SER A 48 7.17 1.70 -60.85
C SER A 48 7.01 0.59 -61.89
N LEU A 49 5.82 0.51 -62.48
CA LEU A 49 5.41 -0.61 -63.32
C LEU A 49 5.07 -0.16 -64.74
N TYR A 50 5.61 -0.87 -65.72
CA TYR A 50 5.20 -0.72 -67.12
C TYR A 50 3.80 -1.33 -67.35
N PRO A 51 3.09 -0.91 -68.42
CA PRO A 51 1.82 -1.51 -68.82
C PRO A 51 1.86 -3.04 -68.86
N GLY A 52 0.91 -3.69 -68.20
CA GLY A 52 0.77 -5.15 -68.14
C GLY A 52 1.79 -5.88 -67.24
N THR A 53 2.69 -5.17 -66.56
CA THR A 53 3.67 -5.79 -65.65
C THR A 53 3.16 -5.88 -64.22
N SER A 54 3.77 -6.75 -63.41
CA SER A 54 3.44 -6.90 -61.99
C SER A 54 4.70 -6.98 -61.14
N GLU A 55 4.60 -6.51 -59.92
CA GLU A 55 5.64 -6.63 -58.90
C GLU A 55 5.03 -7.08 -57.57
N THR A 56 5.78 -7.90 -56.83
CA THR A 56 5.35 -8.41 -55.54
C THR A 56 6.07 -7.65 -54.44
N VAL A 57 5.29 -7.02 -53.56
CA VAL A 57 5.80 -6.40 -52.34
C VAL A 57 5.67 -7.35 -51.15
N THR A 58 6.54 -7.16 -50.16
CA THR A 58 6.50 -7.90 -48.90
C THR A 58 5.91 -7.02 -47.80
N LEU A 59 4.90 -7.53 -47.12
CA LEU A 59 4.34 -6.97 -45.89
C LEU A 59 4.97 -7.69 -44.71
N THR A 60 5.53 -6.94 -43.77
CA THR A 60 6.11 -7.47 -42.53
C THR A 60 5.30 -6.98 -41.35
N PHE A 61 4.98 -7.88 -40.42
CA PHE A 61 4.21 -7.61 -39.21
C PHE A 61 5.06 -7.93 -37.99
N ALA A 62 5.24 -6.96 -37.10
CA ALA A 62 6.03 -7.09 -35.87
C ALA A 62 5.30 -6.44 -34.68
N PRO A 63 4.17 -7.00 -34.23
CA PRO A 63 3.44 -6.46 -33.08
C PRO A 63 4.33 -6.52 -31.84
N PRO A 64 4.48 -5.42 -31.08
CA PRO A 64 5.23 -5.44 -29.82
C PRO A 64 4.59 -6.42 -28.84
N ARG A 65 5.41 -7.01 -27.96
CA ARG A 65 4.91 -7.81 -26.83
C ARG A 65 4.33 -6.88 -25.76
N SER A 66 3.10 -6.41 -25.98
CA SER A 66 2.41 -5.42 -25.15
C SER A 66 0.91 -5.71 -25.08
N HIS A 67 0.30 -5.42 -23.92
CA HIS A 67 -1.14 -5.53 -23.69
C HIS A 67 -1.98 -4.56 -24.54
N GLU A 68 -1.34 -3.59 -25.18
CA GLU A 68 -1.96 -2.65 -26.12
C GLU A 68 -2.39 -3.35 -27.43
N VAL A 69 -1.63 -4.35 -27.89
CA VAL A 69 -1.97 -5.12 -29.09
C VAL A 69 -2.76 -6.37 -28.70
N LYS A 70 -4.09 -6.26 -28.75
CA LYS A 70 -5.04 -7.31 -28.36
C LYS A 70 -4.87 -8.57 -29.20
N ALA A 71 -5.07 -9.73 -28.58
CA ALA A 71 -5.10 -10.99 -29.30
C ALA A 71 -6.37 -11.12 -30.15
N GLY A 72 -6.28 -11.87 -31.24
CA GLY A 72 -7.39 -12.14 -32.15
C GLY A 72 -7.20 -11.54 -33.53
N GLU A 73 -8.29 -11.43 -34.27
CA GLU A 73 -8.30 -10.92 -35.64
C GLU A 73 -8.17 -9.41 -35.66
N THR A 74 -7.11 -8.91 -36.30
CA THR A 74 -6.91 -7.48 -36.57
C THR A 74 -7.07 -7.22 -38.08
N PRO A 75 -7.95 -6.29 -38.48
CA PRO A 75 -8.13 -5.94 -39.88
C PRO A 75 -6.85 -5.36 -40.51
N LEU A 76 -6.47 -5.89 -41.66
CA LEU A 76 -5.38 -5.38 -42.50
C LEU A 76 -5.99 -4.70 -43.72
N ALA A 77 -5.57 -3.47 -43.98
CA ALA A 77 -5.84 -2.77 -45.22
C ALA A 77 -4.55 -2.19 -45.78
N VAL A 78 -4.30 -2.38 -47.08
CA VAL A 78 -3.15 -1.80 -47.77
C VAL A 78 -3.67 -0.83 -48.80
N ARG A 79 -3.42 0.46 -48.61
CA ARG A 79 -3.79 1.48 -49.59
C ARG A 79 -2.74 1.52 -50.69
N VAL A 80 -3.17 1.30 -51.93
CA VAL A 80 -2.33 1.36 -53.13
C VAL A 80 -2.71 2.62 -53.92
N LEU A 81 -1.81 3.59 -53.92
CA LEU A 81 -2.00 4.94 -54.49
C LEU A 81 -1.25 5.06 -55.83
N PRO A 82 -1.95 5.09 -56.98
CA PRO A 82 -1.34 5.43 -58.27
C PRO A 82 -0.91 6.91 -58.29
N ALA A 83 0.17 7.24 -58.99
CA ALA A 83 0.71 8.60 -59.06
C ALA A 83 0.07 9.42 -60.19
N GLU A 84 -0.14 8.81 -61.36
CA GLU A 84 -0.70 9.46 -62.53
C GLU A 84 -2.24 9.48 -62.50
N HIS A 85 -2.88 8.48 -61.88
CA HIS A 85 -4.34 8.39 -61.71
C HIS A 85 -4.78 8.28 -60.24
N PRO A 86 -4.74 9.37 -59.44
CA PRO A 86 -5.07 9.35 -58.02
C PRO A 86 -6.53 8.98 -57.70
N GLU A 87 -7.44 8.99 -58.67
CA GLU A 87 -8.81 8.52 -58.54
C GLU A 87 -8.96 6.99 -58.57
N SER A 88 -7.94 6.27 -59.04
CA SER A 88 -7.94 4.82 -59.23
C SER A 88 -7.37 4.05 -58.02
N VAL A 89 -7.50 4.62 -56.82
CA VAL A 89 -6.99 4.01 -55.58
C VAL A 89 -7.73 2.72 -55.26
N VAL A 90 -6.97 1.70 -54.86
CA VAL A 90 -7.51 0.43 -54.38
C VAL A 90 -7.00 0.13 -52.98
N VAL A 91 -7.85 -0.51 -52.18
CA VAL A 91 -7.52 -0.92 -50.81
C VAL A 91 -7.78 -2.41 -50.64
N PRO A 92 -6.82 -3.28 -50.96
CA PRO A 92 -6.94 -4.69 -50.64
C PRO A 92 -7.01 -4.91 -49.13
N GLU A 93 -7.98 -5.71 -48.71
CA GLU A 93 -8.23 -6.04 -47.30
C GLU A 93 -7.83 -7.50 -46.99
N GLY A 94 -7.51 -7.74 -45.72
CA GLY A 94 -7.19 -9.04 -45.15
C GLY A 94 -7.29 -9.03 -43.63
N THR A 95 -6.82 -10.10 -43.01
CA THR A 95 -6.83 -10.25 -41.54
C THR A 95 -5.48 -10.75 -41.06
N VAL A 96 -4.96 -10.12 -40.01
CA VAL A 96 -3.81 -10.61 -39.25
C VAL A 96 -4.29 -11.14 -37.92
N THR A 97 -4.03 -12.41 -37.63
CA THR A 97 -4.36 -13.05 -36.37
C THR A 97 -3.20 -12.88 -35.39
N VAL A 98 -3.39 -12.04 -34.37
CA VAL A 98 -2.42 -11.85 -33.29
C VAL A 98 -2.63 -12.96 -32.25
N GLU A 99 -1.58 -13.71 -31.95
CA GLU A 99 -1.66 -14.78 -30.97
C GLU A 99 -1.82 -14.26 -29.53
N PRO A 100 -2.48 -15.03 -28.65
CA PRO A 100 -2.57 -14.69 -27.24
C PRO A 100 -1.22 -14.83 -26.53
N PHE A 101 -0.92 -13.88 -25.65
CA PHE A 101 0.10 -14.05 -24.63
C PHE A 101 -0.43 -13.62 -23.27
N HIS A 102 0.02 -14.35 -22.26
CA HIS A 102 -0.46 -14.26 -20.89
C HIS A 102 0.70 -13.83 -20.00
N GLU A 103 0.49 -12.78 -19.20
CA GLU A 103 1.48 -12.27 -18.27
C GLU A 103 0.76 -11.57 -17.12
N LEU A 104 0.90 -12.10 -15.90
CA LEU A 104 0.30 -11.53 -14.70
C LEU A 104 1.41 -11.03 -13.78
N ARG A 105 1.27 -9.79 -13.32
CA ARG A 105 2.15 -9.22 -12.29
C ARG A 105 1.38 -9.11 -10.99
N THR A 106 1.90 -9.72 -9.92
CA THR A 106 1.26 -9.75 -8.61
C THR A 106 2.15 -9.10 -7.56
N GLU A 107 1.55 -8.32 -6.68
CA GLU A 107 2.23 -7.67 -5.56
C GLU A 107 1.39 -7.75 -4.28
N LEU A 108 2.07 -7.87 -3.13
CA LEU A 108 1.46 -7.96 -1.82
C LEU A 108 1.87 -6.79 -0.94
N GLU A 109 0.87 -6.02 -0.51
CA GLU A 109 1.09 -4.83 0.31
C GLU A 109 0.30 -4.84 1.64
N PRO A 110 0.95 -4.53 2.76
CA PRO A 110 2.41 -4.57 2.95
C PRO A 110 2.88 -6.02 3.09
N ARG A 111 4.16 -6.32 2.79
CA ARG A 111 4.69 -7.69 2.91
C ARG A 111 4.68 -8.26 4.33
N ARG A 112 4.64 -7.40 5.36
CA ARG A 112 4.57 -7.82 6.77
C ARG A 112 3.51 -7.04 7.54
N ARG A 113 2.69 -7.74 8.33
CA ARG A 113 1.77 -7.13 9.32
C ARG A 113 1.88 -7.82 10.67
N ARG A 114 1.60 -7.07 11.73
CA ARG A 114 1.49 -7.59 13.10
C ARG A 114 0.03 -7.62 13.57
N GLY A 115 -0.33 -8.58 14.40
CA GLY A 115 -1.65 -8.63 15.03
C GLY A 115 -1.79 -9.81 15.99
N TRP A 116 -2.75 -9.72 16.90
CA TRP A 116 -3.14 -10.76 17.85
C TRP A 116 -3.74 -12.05 17.23
N LEU A 117 -4.75 -11.92 16.36
CA LEU A 117 -5.43 -13.07 15.73
C LEU A 117 -5.47 -13.00 14.20
N GLY A 118 -5.22 -11.83 13.62
CA GLY A 118 -5.18 -11.70 12.17
C GLY A 118 -4.79 -10.32 11.72
N ALA A 119 -4.56 -10.21 10.43
CA ALA A 119 -4.21 -8.99 9.73
C ALA A 119 -4.90 -8.91 8.37
N ARG A 120 -4.92 -7.71 7.81
CA ARG A 120 -5.42 -7.45 6.45
C ARG A 120 -4.27 -6.97 5.59
N PHE A 121 -4.25 -7.48 4.38
CA PHE A 121 -3.30 -7.21 3.32
C PHE A 121 -4.09 -6.82 2.05
N ARG A 122 -3.39 -6.26 1.09
CA ARG A 122 -3.88 -6.01 -0.26
C ARG A 122 -3.00 -6.75 -1.23
N THR A 123 -3.61 -7.49 -2.14
CA THR A 123 -2.94 -8.15 -3.25
C THR A 123 -3.30 -7.37 -4.50
N ALA A 124 -2.34 -6.63 -5.04
CA ALA A 124 -2.46 -5.96 -6.33
C ALA A 124 -2.09 -6.95 -7.43
N VAL A 125 -2.89 -7.01 -8.48
CA VAL A 125 -2.60 -7.81 -9.67
C VAL A 125 -2.85 -6.97 -10.91
N GLN A 126 -1.97 -7.10 -11.89
CA GLN A 126 -2.08 -6.48 -13.20
C GLN A 126 -2.00 -7.53 -14.30
N ASN A 127 -2.91 -7.43 -15.26
CA ASN A 127 -2.82 -8.19 -16.51
C ASN A 127 -1.91 -7.44 -17.50
N GLN A 128 -0.69 -7.95 -17.69
CA GLN A 128 0.26 -7.46 -18.71
C GLN A 128 0.20 -8.26 -20.01
N GLY A 129 -0.63 -9.31 -20.07
CA GLY A 129 -0.97 -10.05 -21.28
C GLY A 129 -1.85 -9.22 -22.24
N ASN A 130 -2.14 -9.77 -23.42
CA ASN A 130 -3.04 -9.15 -24.40
C ASN A 130 -4.43 -9.79 -24.50
N THR A 131 -4.73 -10.75 -23.64
CA THR A 131 -6.04 -11.41 -23.52
C THR A 131 -6.72 -11.07 -22.20
N PRO A 132 -8.06 -10.96 -22.16
CA PRO A 132 -8.78 -10.91 -20.90
C PRO A 132 -8.56 -12.21 -20.11
N VAL A 133 -8.35 -12.09 -18.80
CA VAL A 133 -8.03 -13.23 -17.94
C VAL A 133 -8.87 -13.22 -16.67
N ASP A 134 -9.45 -14.36 -16.34
CA ASP A 134 -10.13 -14.57 -15.06
C ASP A 134 -9.09 -15.02 -14.03
N VAL A 135 -8.74 -14.15 -13.08
CA VAL A 135 -7.70 -14.43 -12.10
C VAL A 135 -8.31 -15.01 -10.82
N ALA A 136 -7.79 -16.14 -10.35
CA ALA A 136 -8.08 -16.74 -9.06
C ALA A 136 -6.96 -16.47 -8.06
N PHE A 137 -7.34 -16.07 -6.84
CA PHE A 137 -6.39 -15.77 -5.78
C PHE A 137 -6.35 -16.91 -4.78
N THR A 138 -5.17 -17.46 -4.58
CA THR A 138 -4.93 -18.52 -3.60
C THR A 138 -3.82 -18.12 -2.64
N GLY A 139 -3.86 -18.70 -1.45
CA GLY A 139 -2.88 -18.45 -0.41
C GLY A 139 -2.39 -19.77 0.14
N ARG A 140 -1.08 -19.92 0.28
CA ARG A 140 -0.45 -21.13 0.80
C ARG A 140 0.33 -20.81 2.07
N GLN A 141 0.28 -21.71 3.03
CA GLN A 141 1.14 -21.70 4.20
C GLN A 141 1.72 -23.10 4.33
N ALA A 142 2.99 -23.23 4.73
CA ALA A 142 3.61 -24.54 4.92
C ALA A 142 2.93 -25.37 6.02
N GLY A 143 2.31 -24.72 7.00
CA GLY A 143 1.54 -25.37 8.07
C GLY A 143 0.03 -25.10 7.98
N GLU A 144 -0.69 -25.38 9.06
CA GLU A 144 -2.15 -25.20 9.17
C GLU A 144 -2.56 -24.08 10.14
N GLU A 145 -1.59 -23.25 10.55
CA GLU A 145 -1.80 -22.23 11.56
C GLU A 145 -2.47 -20.97 11.00
N LEU A 146 -2.41 -20.73 9.70
CA LEU A 146 -3.01 -19.58 9.04
C LEU A 146 -4.18 -19.98 8.13
N ARG A 147 -5.27 -19.21 8.25
CA ARG A 147 -6.37 -19.18 7.28
C ARG A 147 -6.27 -17.91 6.45
N LEU A 148 -6.13 -18.09 5.15
CA LEU A 148 -6.06 -17.01 4.17
C LEU A 148 -7.39 -16.93 3.42
N GLY A 149 -7.96 -15.74 3.32
CA GLY A 149 -9.22 -15.51 2.62
C GLY A 149 -9.17 -14.25 1.78
N PHE A 150 -9.50 -14.40 0.49
CA PHE A 150 -9.56 -13.31 -0.48
C PHE A 150 -11.01 -12.83 -0.66
N THR A 151 -11.20 -11.54 -0.90
CA THR A 151 -12.51 -10.98 -1.20
C THR A 151 -12.39 -9.84 -2.21
N PRO A 152 -12.85 -10.05 -3.47
CA PRO A 152 -13.40 -11.30 -4.03
C PRO A 152 -12.31 -12.39 -4.18
N GLY A 153 -12.71 -13.66 -4.33
CA GLY A 153 -11.78 -14.79 -4.52
C GLY A 153 -11.31 -14.96 -5.97
N GLN A 154 -12.01 -14.33 -6.91
CA GLN A 154 -11.69 -14.30 -8.34
C GLN A 154 -12.05 -12.92 -8.90
N LYS A 155 -11.36 -12.48 -9.95
CA LYS A 155 -11.62 -11.22 -10.66
C LYS A 155 -11.19 -11.34 -12.12
N ARG A 156 -12.08 -11.00 -13.03
CA ARG A 156 -11.75 -10.78 -14.44
C ARG A 156 -10.98 -9.49 -14.61
N LEU A 157 -9.89 -9.55 -15.37
CA LEU A 157 -9.06 -8.40 -15.74
C LEU A 157 -8.95 -8.31 -17.26
N GLU A 158 -9.29 -7.14 -17.79
CA GLU A 158 -9.01 -6.78 -19.17
C GLU A 158 -7.49 -6.57 -19.36
N PRO A 159 -6.96 -6.67 -20.60
CA PRO A 159 -5.53 -6.53 -20.81
C PRO A 159 -5.08 -5.08 -20.53
N GLY A 160 -4.11 -4.93 -19.61
CA GLY A 160 -3.68 -3.67 -19.01
C GLY A 160 -4.39 -3.30 -17.69
N GLU A 161 -5.51 -3.96 -17.35
CA GLU A 161 -6.26 -3.68 -16.12
C GLU A 161 -5.48 -4.11 -14.87
N SER A 162 -5.56 -3.29 -13.82
CA SER A 162 -5.05 -3.60 -12.50
C SER A 162 -6.19 -3.65 -11.49
N ALA A 163 -6.13 -4.59 -10.54
CA ALA A 163 -7.09 -4.68 -9.45
C ALA A 163 -6.41 -4.95 -8.11
N GLU A 164 -6.96 -4.36 -7.05
CA GLU A 164 -6.58 -4.65 -5.67
C GLU A 164 -7.62 -5.57 -5.00
N ILE A 165 -7.14 -6.67 -4.45
CA ILE A 165 -7.95 -7.66 -3.75
C ILE A 165 -7.60 -7.65 -2.26
N ARG A 166 -8.62 -7.68 -1.40
CA ARG A 166 -8.41 -7.76 0.03
C ARG A 166 -8.04 -9.18 0.42
N LEU A 167 -6.88 -9.34 1.04
CA LEU A 167 -6.45 -10.57 1.69
C LEU A 167 -6.61 -10.44 3.20
N LYS A 168 -7.30 -11.40 3.81
CA LYS A 168 -7.42 -11.54 5.26
C LYS A 168 -6.64 -12.77 5.71
N VAL A 169 -5.65 -12.55 6.55
CA VAL A 169 -4.85 -13.61 7.18
C VAL A 169 -5.30 -13.74 8.64
N ARG A 170 -5.58 -14.97 9.09
CA ARG A 170 -5.97 -15.24 10.48
C ARG A 170 -5.24 -16.45 11.03
N ALA A 171 -4.70 -16.31 12.24
CA ALA A 171 -4.17 -17.43 12.99
C ALA A 171 -5.32 -18.34 13.49
N ALA A 172 -5.06 -19.63 13.61
CA ALA A 172 -6.01 -20.61 14.11
C ALA A 172 -6.24 -20.49 15.63
N LYS A 173 -5.20 -20.08 16.39
CA LYS A 173 -5.23 -19.97 17.86
C LYS A 173 -4.68 -18.63 18.33
N LEU A 174 -5.14 -18.15 19.49
CA LEU A 174 -4.57 -16.99 20.17
C LEU A 174 -3.28 -17.38 20.92
N ILE A 175 -2.31 -16.48 20.94
CA ILE A 175 -1.16 -16.55 21.84
C ILE A 175 -1.49 -15.70 23.06
N TRP A 176 -1.66 -16.30 24.23
CA TRP A 176 -2.03 -15.58 25.45
C TRP A 176 -0.85 -14.89 26.12
N PHE A 177 0.26 -15.62 26.26
CA PHE A 177 1.51 -15.14 26.85
C PHE A 177 2.66 -15.70 26.02
N GLY A 178 3.81 -15.02 26.01
CA GLY A 178 4.99 -15.51 25.29
C GLY A 178 5.68 -14.43 24.49
N GLU A 179 6.47 -14.87 23.53
CA GLU A 179 7.12 -14.01 22.53
C GLU A 179 6.27 -13.97 21.26
N PRO A 180 6.35 -12.89 20.46
CA PRO A 180 5.72 -12.85 19.15
C PRO A 180 6.19 -13.98 18.23
N VAL A 181 5.28 -14.58 17.48
CA VAL A 181 5.58 -15.67 16.53
C VAL A 181 5.35 -15.18 15.10
N THR A 182 6.31 -15.43 14.20
CA THR A 182 6.20 -15.06 12.78
C THR A 182 5.69 -16.23 11.96
N TRP A 183 4.65 -15.98 11.16
CA TRP A 183 4.05 -16.95 10.26
C TRP A 183 4.26 -16.51 8.80
N PRO A 184 5.16 -17.14 8.03
CA PRO A 184 5.30 -16.89 6.61
C PRO A 184 4.15 -17.53 5.83
N PHE A 185 3.74 -16.89 4.73
CA PHE A 185 2.75 -17.39 3.79
C PHE A 185 3.08 -16.89 2.38
N GLU A 186 2.48 -17.52 1.38
CA GLU A 186 2.61 -17.16 -0.03
C GLU A 186 1.24 -16.84 -0.60
N VAL A 187 1.21 -15.89 -1.53
CA VAL A 187 0.02 -15.49 -2.29
C VAL A 187 0.30 -15.74 -3.75
N GLU A 188 -0.65 -16.38 -4.43
CA GLU A 188 -0.56 -16.68 -5.85
C GLU A 188 -1.82 -16.16 -6.53
N ALA A 189 -1.63 -15.45 -7.64
CA ALA A 189 -2.70 -15.05 -8.55
C ALA A 189 -2.46 -15.79 -9.86
N ALA A 190 -3.31 -16.76 -10.14
CA ALA A 190 -3.22 -17.62 -11.31
C ALA A 190 -4.46 -17.44 -12.18
N GLU A 191 -4.36 -17.80 -13.46
CA GLU A 191 -5.55 -17.93 -14.28
C GLU A 191 -6.45 -19.00 -13.67
N ALA A 192 -7.73 -18.66 -13.50
CA ALA A 192 -8.74 -19.60 -13.10
C ALA A 192 -8.82 -20.63 -14.23
N GLU A 193 -8.32 -21.84 -13.99
CA GLU A 193 -8.53 -22.95 -14.92
C GLU A 193 -10.04 -23.04 -15.17
N THR A 194 -10.47 -22.74 -16.39
CA THR A 194 -11.80 -23.09 -16.85
C THR A 194 -11.87 -24.60 -16.77
N ALA A 195 -12.60 -25.13 -15.79
CA ALA A 195 -12.86 -26.54 -15.67
C ALA A 195 -13.63 -27.01 -16.91
N VAL A 196 -12.89 -27.38 -17.96
CA VAL A 196 -13.38 -28.10 -19.13
C VAL A 196 -12.58 -29.40 -19.18
N GLU A 197 -13.25 -30.44 -18.69
CA GLU A 197 -13.07 -31.86 -19.01
C GLU A 197 -11.72 -32.54 -18.69
N ALA A 198 -11.68 -33.15 -17.49
CA ALA A 198 -10.93 -34.39 -17.27
C ALA A 198 -11.82 -35.41 -16.53
N LYS A 199 -12.87 -35.87 -17.23
CA LYS A 199 -13.55 -37.13 -16.92
C LYS A 199 -13.72 -37.91 -18.23
N ALA A 200 -12.74 -38.75 -18.53
CA ALA A 200 -12.95 -39.91 -19.39
C ALA A 200 -11.97 -41.01 -18.94
N GLU A 201 -12.57 -42.06 -18.37
CA GLU A 201 -11.93 -43.30 -17.97
C GLU A 201 -11.38 -44.07 -19.19
N GLY A 202 -10.20 -44.67 -18.99
CA GLY A 202 -9.81 -46.01 -19.48
C GLY A 202 -9.98 -46.39 -20.95
N LYS A 203 -8.83 -46.53 -21.66
CA LYS A 203 -8.52 -47.76 -22.41
C LYS A 203 -7.03 -47.89 -22.78
N GLU A 204 -6.59 -49.14 -22.79
CA GLU A 204 -5.28 -49.78 -23.06
C GLU A 204 -4.24 -49.10 -24.00
N PRO A 205 -2.93 -49.39 -23.82
CA PRO A 205 -1.86 -48.80 -24.62
C PRO A 205 -1.69 -49.52 -25.97
N VAL A 206 -1.76 -48.76 -27.06
CA VAL A 206 -1.33 -49.21 -28.40
C VAL A 206 0.04 -48.59 -28.72
N ARG A 207 0.91 -49.45 -29.25
CA ARG A 207 2.31 -49.28 -29.68
C ARG A 207 2.58 -47.99 -30.48
N PRO A 208 3.73 -47.30 -30.28
CA PRO A 208 4.03 -46.09 -31.04
C PRO A 208 4.60 -46.40 -32.43
N GLU A 209 4.00 -45.79 -33.45
CA GLU A 209 4.55 -45.60 -34.79
C GLU A 209 5.07 -44.15 -34.89
N PRO A 210 6.18 -43.85 -35.60
CA PRO A 210 6.83 -42.56 -35.48
C PRO A 210 6.26 -41.58 -36.52
N THR A 211 5.68 -40.45 -36.11
CA THR A 211 5.59 -39.29 -37.01
C THR A 211 5.19 -37.98 -36.32
N ARG A 212 5.85 -36.93 -36.84
CA ARG A 212 5.54 -35.49 -36.78
C ARG A 212 6.14 -34.72 -35.58
N PRO A 213 6.97 -33.68 -35.83
CA PRO A 213 7.38 -32.75 -34.78
C PRO A 213 6.14 -31.98 -34.31
N GLU A 214 5.82 -32.09 -33.02
CA GLU A 214 4.77 -31.30 -32.38
C GLU A 214 5.16 -29.80 -32.45
N PRO A 215 4.19 -28.89 -32.65
CA PRO A 215 4.46 -27.47 -32.45
C PRO A 215 4.85 -27.27 -30.98
N VAL A 216 5.94 -26.54 -30.77
CA VAL A 216 6.48 -26.17 -29.46
C VAL A 216 5.35 -25.50 -28.66
N ARG A 217 4.66 -26.26 -27.80
CA ARG A 217 3.76 -25.67 -26.81
C ARG A 217 4.64 -24.89 -25.85
N SER A 218 4.44 -23.58 -25.83
CA SER A 218 4.95 -22.70 -24.78
C SER A 218 4.60 -23.32 -23.42
N GLU A 219 5.62 -23.60 -22.62
CA GLU A 219 5.41 -24.07 -21.25
C GLU A 219 4.53 -23.06 -20.50
N PRO A 220 3.48 -23.49 -19.78
CA PRO A 220 2.65 -22.58 -19.03
C PRO A 220 3.53 -21.87 -18.00
N VAL A 221 3.66 -20.55 -18.15
CA VAL A 221 4.34 -19.68 -17.20
C VAL A 221 3.64 -19.85 -15.85
N ARG A 222 4.30 -20.53 -14.92
CA ARG A 222 3.75 -20.68 -13.57
C ARG A 222 3.76 -19.32 -12.90
N PRO A 223 2.65 -18.87 -12.29
CA PRO A 223 2.63 -17.60 -11.58
C PRO A 223 3.66 -17.65 -10.45
N GLU A 224 4.44 -16.58 -10.30
CA GLU A 224 5.44 -16.49 -9.22
C GLU A 224 4.73 -16.22 -7.88
N PRO A 225 4.91 -17.08 -6.86
CA PRO A 225 4.29 -16.87 -5.57
C PRO A 225 4.92 -15.67 -4.86
N VAL A 226 4.07 -14.77 -4.34
CA VAL A 226 4.50 -13.57 -3.62
C VAL A 226 4.54 -13.85 -2.11
N PRO A 227 5.71 -13.74 -1.45
CA PRO A 227 5.83 -14.04 -0.03
C PRO A 227 5.29 -12.92 0.87
N GLY A 228 4.68 -13.30 1.98
CA GLY A 228 4.19 -12.42 3.03
C GLY A 228 4.43 -12.98 4.44
N GLU A 229 4.41 -12.09 5.44
CA GLU A 229 4.65 -12.44 6.84
C GLU A 229 3.57 -11.87 7.76
N PHE A 230 3.05 -12.74 8.64
CA PHE A 230 2.16 -12.33 9.73
C PHE A 230 2.85 -12.53 11.08
N LEU A 231 3.15 -11.44 11.77
CA LEU A 231 3.70 -11.46 13.13
C LEU A 231 2.56 -11.51 14.16
N GLN A 232 2.36 -12.67 14.77
CA GLN A 232 1.36 -12.87 15.80
C GLN A 232 1.84 -12.36 17.16
N LEU A 233 1.14 -11.39 17.72
CA LEU A 233 1.45 -10.81 19.04
C LEU A 233 0.72 -11.56 20.17
N PRO A 234 1.36 -11.75 21.33
CA PRO A 234 0.68 -12.24 22.52
C PRO A 234 -0.36 -11.21 23.01
N VAL A 235 -1.47 -11.68 23.56
CA VAL A 235 -2.56 -10.81 24.04
C VAL A 235 -2.21 -10.14 25.37
N LEU A 236 -1.54 -10.87 26.28
CA LEU A 236 -1.18 -10.37 27.60
C LEU A 236 0.35 -10.36 27.78
N PRO A 237 0.91 -9.29 28.37
CA PRO A 237 2.34 -9.23 28.62
C PRO A 237 2.75 -10.15 29.78
N LYS A 238 3.96 -10.71 29.75
CA LYS A 238 4.45 -11.66 30.77
C LYS A 238 4.44 -11.09 32.20
N TRP A 239 4.65 -9.78 32.36
CA TRP A 239 4.65 -9.13 33.69
C TRP A 239 3.30 -9.20 34.40
N LEU A 240 2.19 -9.34 33.65
CA LEU A 240 0.86 -9.47 34.24
C LEU A 240 0.75 -10.74 35.10
N LEU A 241 1.44 -11.82 34.70
CA LEU A 241 1.50 -13.05 35.50
C LEU A 241 2.25 -12.83 36.81
N ILE A 242 3.30 -12.00 36.81
CA ILE A 242 4.08 -11.64 38.00
C ILE A 242 3.21 -10.83 38.96
N VAL A 243 2.48 -9.83 38.45
CA VAL A 243 1.57 -9.01 39.26
C VAL A 243 0.42 -9.85 39.82
N LEU A 244 -0.17 -10.75 39.02
CA LEU A 244 -1.20 -11.67 39.50
C LEU A 244 -0.69 -12.58 40.62
N ALA A 245 0.53 -13.12 40.47
CA ALA A 245 1.18 -13.93 41.50
C ALA A 245 1.46 -13.13 42.78
N ALA A 246 1.92 -11.88 42.65
CA ALA A 246 2.15 -10.99 43.79
C ALA A 246 0.85 -10.63 44.53
N LEU A 247 -0.22 -10.32 43.80
CA LEU A 247 -1.54 -10.08 44.38
C LEU A 247 -2.09 -11.32 45.09
N LEU A 248 -1.92 -12.50 44.50
CA LEU A 248 -2.30 -13.76 45.14
C LEU A 248 -1.50 -14.01 46.42
N ALA A 249 -0.19 -13.75 46.41
CA ALA A 249 0.65 -13.87 47.60
C ALA A 249 0.25 -12.89 48.71
N LEU A 250 -0.04 -11.63 48.36
CA LEU A 250 -0.57 -10.63 49.31
C LEU A 250 -1.92 -11.06 49.88
N LEU A 251 -2.80 -11.63 49.05
CA LEU A 251 -4.10 -12.14 49.47
C LEU A 251 -3.94 -13.33 50.44
N ILE A 252 -3.03 -14.27 50.15
CA ILE A 252 -2.69 -15.37 51.05
C ILE A 252 -2.12 -14.83 52.37
N ALA A 253 -1.17 -13.88 52.32
CA ALA A 253 -0.58 -13.27 53.51
C ALA A 253 -1.64 -12.53 54.37
N TRP A 254 -2.58 -11.82 53.74
CA TRP A 254 -3.70 -11.19 54.42
C TRP A 254 -4.55 -12.21 55.18
N PHE A 255 -4.93 -13.31 54.54
CA PHE A 255 -5.77 -14.33 55.19
C PHE A 255 -5.04 -15.17 56.23
N ALA A 256 -3.74 -15.43 56.04
CA ALA A 256 -2.94 -16.28 56.92
C ALA A 256 -2.32 -15.54 58.12
N LEU A 257 -1.91 -14.28 57.95
CA LEU A 257 -1.16 -13.53 58.97
C LEU A 257 -1.96 -12.37 59.56
N VAL A 258 -2.61 -11.58 58.71
CA VAL A 258 -3.24 -10.32 59.13
C VAL A 258 -4.63 -10.57 59.71
N ARG A 259 -5.47 -11.35 59.05
CA ARG A 259 -6.84 -11.64 59.50
C ARG A 259 -6.90 -12.32 60.88
N PRO A 260 -6.03 -13.29 61.24
CA PRO A 260 -6.02 -13.86 62.59
C PRO A 260 -5.58 -12.85 63.66
N ALA A 261 -4.56 -12.03 63.37
CA ALA A 261 -4.06 -11.01 64.30
C ALA A 261 -5.06 -9.86 64.54
N VAL A 262 -5.76 -9.42 63.49
CA VAL A 262 -6.84 -8.42 63.62
C VAL A 262 -8.02 -8.98 64.41
N LYS A 263 -8.34 -10.27 64.25
CA LYS A 263 -9.36 -10.94 65.09
C LYS A 263 -8.92 -11.08 66.55
N SER A 264 -7.65 -11.38 66.84
CA SER A 264 -7.17 -11.56 68.21
C SER A 264 -7.09 -10.23 68.95
N THR A 265 -6.59 -9.17 68.29
CA THR A 265 -6.53 -7.80 68.85
C THR A 265 -7.91 -7.20 69.05
N ALA A 266 -8.84 -7.39 68.11
CA ALA A 266 -10.24 -6.97 68.31
C ALA A 266 -10.93 -7.73 69.46
N LYS A 267 -10.61 -9.01 69.65
CA LYS A 267 -11.17 -9.81 70.76
C LYS A 267 -10.55 -9.43 72.10
N GLN A 268 -9.24 -9.14 72.14
CA GLN A 268 -8.55 -8.62 73.33
C GLN A 268 -9.10 -7.25 73.73
N ALA A 269 -9.21 -6.30 72.80
CA ALA A 269 -9.76 -4.98 73.07
C ALA A 269 -11.22 -5.05 73.56
N ALA A 270 -12.05 -5.95 73.01
CA ALA A 270 -13.40 -6.18 73.51
C ALA A 270 -13.43 -6.80 74.92
N THR A 271 -12.44 -7.64 75.26
CA THR A 271 -12.35 -8.27 76.59
C THR A 271 -11.82 -7.30 77.63
N GLU A 272 -10.84 -6.46 77.27
CA GLU A 272 -10.32 -5.38 78.12
C GLU A 272 -11.39 -4.31 78.37
N ALA A 273 -12.14 -3.90 77.34
CA ALA A 273 -13.27 -2.98 77.52
C ALA A 273 -14.36 -3.57 78.43
N ALA A 274 -14.66 -4.87 78.32
CA ALA A 274 -15.60 -5.55 79.21
C ALA A 274 -15.08 -5.68 80.66
N GLN A 275 -13.77 -5.80 80.86
CA GLN A 275 -13.13 -5.82 82.17
C GLN A 275 -13.04 -4.42 82.80
N GLU A 276 -12.86 -3.38 81.99
CA GLU A 276 -12.91 -1.97 82.44
C GLU A 276 -14.32 -1.57 82.90
N GLU A 277 -15.37 -2.04 82.22
CA GLU A 277 -16.75 -1.89 82.69
C GLU A 277 -17.04 -2.70 83.96
N ALA A 278 -16.49 -3.90 84.09
CA ALA A 278 -16.62 -4.71 85.32
C ALA A 278 -15.88 -4.08 86.52
N ALA A 279 -14.68 -3.54 86.32
CA ALA A 279 -13.90 -2.85 87.35
C ALA A 279 -14.53 -1.51 87.76
N ARG A 280 -15.22 -0.81 86.85
CA ARG A 280 -16.09 0.33 87.19
C ARG A 280 -17.32 -0.09 88.01
N GLY A 281 -17.79 -1.33 87.85
CA GLY A 281 -18.86 -1.91 88.66
C GLY A 281 -18.46 -2.23 90.11
N GLU A 282 -17.19 -2.51 90.38
CA GLU A 282 -16.70 -2.90 91.72
C GLU A 282 -16.29 -1.72 92.62
N GLN A 283 -16.17 -0.49 92.08
CA GLN A 283 -15.93 0.73 92.89
C GLN A 283 -17.19 1.42 93.41
N GLN A 284 -18.39 0.86 93.17
CA GLN A 284 -19.64 1.34 93.75
C GLN A 284 -20.33 0.22 94.54
N GLN A 285 -19.74 -0.15 95.69
CA GLN A 285 -20.46 -0.87 96.72
C GLN A 285 -20.28 -0.16 98.07
N GLY A 286 -21.25 0.69 98.41
CA GLY A 286 -21.29 1.39 99.68
C GLY A 286 -22.43 2.42 99.79
N SER A 287 -23.69 1.98 99.80
CA SER A 287 -24.81 2.53 100.60
C SER A 287 -26.20 2.22 100.00
N THR A 288 -27.18 2.10 100.89
CA THR A 288 -28.51 1.47 100.84
C THR A 288 -29.66 2.29 100.20
N THR A 289 -30.49 1.60 99.38
CA THR A 289 -31.99 1.47 99.36
C THR A 289 -32.91 2.74 99.40
N PRO A 290 -34.22 2.67 99.00
CA PRO A 290 -34.91 2.40 97.72
C PRO A 290 -35.91 3.53 97.30
N GLY A 291 -36.55 3.41 96.12
CA GLY A 291 -37.83 4.09 95.79
C GLY A 291 -37.84 4.75 94.40
N GLY A 292 -38.52 4.18 93.41
CA GLY A 292 -39.87 4.59 92.95
C GLY A 292 -39.73 5.62 91.80
N ALA A 293 -40.47 5.64 90.70
CA ALA A 293 -41.63 4.92 90.20
C ALA A 293 -41.66 5.10 88.66
N ASP A 294 -42.29 4.15 87.99
CA ASP A 294 -43.12 4.30 86.79
C ASP A 294 -42.55 4.93 85.49
N ASN A 295 -42.39 4.04 84.51
CA ASN A 295 -42.70 4.20 83.08
C ASN A 295 -44.11 4.85 82.91
N PRO A 296 -44.51 5.43 81.74
CA PRO A 296 -44.00 5.12 80.39
C PRO A 296 -43.96 6.31 79.39
N GLY A 297 -43.45 6.02 78.19
CA GLY A 297 -44.12 6.48 76.96
C GLY A 297 -43.37 7.49 76.08
N GLY A 298 -42.90 7.00 74.93
CA GLY A 298 -43.51 7.43 73.67
C GLY A 298 -42.87 8.59 72.90
N SER A 299 -42.49 8.23 71.66
CA SER A 299 -42.70 8.96 70.41
C SER A 299 -41.53 9.72 69.76
N GLN A 300 -41.41 9.37 68.48
CA GLN A 300 -40.69 10.00 67.37
C GLN A 300 -41.33 11.34 66.95
N GLY A 301 -40.55 12.11 66.18
CA GLY A 301 -41.02 13.16 65.26
C GLY A 301 -39.92 14.21 65.10
N GLN A 302 -39.13 14.28 64.03
CA GLN A 302 -39.44 14.60 62.63
C GLN A 302 -39.84 16.06 62.37
N GLY A 303 -39.19 16.63 61.33
CA GLY A 303 -39.66 17.75 60.52
C GLY A 303 -38.68 18.93 60.49
N THR A 304 -38.42 19.64 59.39
CA THR A 304 -38.85 19.61 57.97
C THR A 304 -38.12 20.78 57.28
N GLY A 305 -37.86 20.70 55.96
CA GLY A 305 -37.21 21.74 55.12
C GLY A 305 -38.05 23.02 54.92
N PRO A 306 -37.73 23.87 53.91
CA PRO A 306 -38.03 23.52 52.52
C PRO A 306 -37.05 24.06 51.41
N ASP A 307 -37.03 23.33 50.28
CA ASP A 307 -37.18 23.72 48.85
C ASP A 307 -36.52 25.00 48.27
N ALA A 308 -36.12 25.13 47.00
CA ALA A 308 -36.02 24.29 45.80
C ALA A 308 -35.41 25.18 44.66
N GLY A 309 -34.91 24.60 43.55
CA GLY A 309 -34.86 25.32 42.26
C GLY A 309 -33.63 25.08 41.35
N THR A 310 -33.72 24.10 40.46
CA THR A 310 -33.01 23.98 39.14
C THR A 310 -33.67 24.97 38.13
N PRO A 311 -33.23 25.27 36.86
CA PRO A 311 -32.21 24.65 35.99
C PRO A 311 -31.37 25.58 35.04
N GLY A 312 -30.35 25.00 34.37
CA GLY A 312 -29.95 25.22 32.95
C GLY A 312 -29.43 26.57 32.43
N GLY A 313 -28.41 26.55 31.55
CA GLY A 313 -28.15 27.68 30.63
C GLY A 313 -26.75 27.79 30.02
N ASN A 314 -26.64 27.36 28.76
CA ASN A 314 -25.57 27.55 27.76
C ASN A 314 -25.01 28.98 27.61
N GLY A 315 -23.77 29.08 27.09
CA GLY A 315 -23.42 30.08 26.06
C GLY A 315 -22.12 30.89 26.26
N GLY A 316 -21.20 30.81 25.30
CA GLY A 316 -20.07 31.76 25.12
C GLY A 316 -18.74 31.06 24.81
N SER A 317 -18.53 30.45 23.65
CA SER A 317 -17.97 31.07 22.42
C SER A 317 -16.79 32.03 22.66
N GLY A 318 -15.57 31.52 22.49
CA GLY A 318 -14.35 32.30 22.34
C GLY A 318 -13.45 31.63 21.29
N THR A 319 -13.64 32.03 20.04
CA THR A 319 -12.74 31.77 18.90
C THR A 319 -11.40 32.48 19.11
N GLY A 320 -10.30 31.74 19.02
CA GLY A 320 -8.93 32.25 18.92
C GLY A 320 -8.02 31.19 18.27
N PRO A 321 -7.15 31.56 17.32
CA PRO A 321 -6.54 30.64 16.37
C PRO A 321 -5.44 29.78 17.01
N GLY A 322 -5.36 28.53 16.55
CA GLY A 322 -4.51 27.49 17.11
C GLY A 322 -3.01 27.75 16.92
N THR A 323 -2.30 27.74 18.05
CA THR A 323 -0.88 27.36 18.12
C THR A 323 -0.81 26.13 19.02
N GLY A 324 -0.85 24.96 18.40
CA GLY A 324 -0.76 23.68 19.09
C GLY A 324 0.67 23.43 19.57
N THR A 325 1.01 23.94 20.75
CA THR A 325 2.14 23.44 21.54
C THR A 325 1.57 22.54 22.63
N GLY A 326 1.48 21.25 22.34
CA GLY A 326 1.08 20.22 23.31
C GLY A 326 2.29 19.70 24.10
N PRO A 327 2.19 19.48 25.43
CA PRO A 327 3.34 19.20 26.29
C PRO A 327 3.82 17.76 26.17
N GLY A 328 5.12 17.58 26.38
CA GLY A 328 5.84 16.33 26.29
C GLY A 328 5.33 15.24 27.22
N GLY A 329 5.09 14.06 26.64
CA GLY A 329 5.14 12.80 27.37
C GLY A 329 6.59 12.40 27.58
N THR A 330 7.06 12.45 28.82
CA THR A 330 8.34 11.89 29.25
C THR A 330 8.30 10.37 29.11
N GLY A 331 8.78 9.88 27.96
CA GLY A 331 9.21 8.50 27.75
C GLY A 331 10.69 8.52 27.36
N ALA A 332 11.53 7.91 28.18
CA ALA A 332 12.96 7.81 27.95
C ALA A 332 13.25 7.09 26.61
N GLY A 333 14.07 7.72 25.75
CA GLY A 333 14.58 7.18 24.48
C GLY A 333 13.54 7.17 23.35
N GLY A 334 13.19 8.34 22.82
CA GLY A 334 12.03 8.50 21.94
C GLY A 334 12.40 8.76 20.48
N THR A 335 12.41 7.73 19.65
CA THR A 335 12.35 7.81 18.19
C THR A 335 11.01 8.43 17.78
N GLN A 336 11.00 9.67 17.26
CA GLN A 336 9.78 10.40 16.89
C GLN A 336 9.70 10.58 15.37
N GLN A 337 8.53 10.33 14.77
CA GLN A 337 8.29 10.69 13.37
C GLN A 337 8.39 12.21 13.21
N SER A 338 9.12 12.65 12.18
CA SER A 338 9.38 14.06 11.92
C SER A 338 9.35 14.35 10.44
N SER A 339 8.86 15.54 10.08
CA SER A 339 8.87 16.07 8.73
C SER A 339 9.16 17.56 8.75
N ALA A 340 9.83 18.05 7.71
CA ALA A 340 10.10 19.47 7.54
C ALA A 340 9.86 19.88 6.08
N THR A 341 9.44 21.13 5.88
CA THR A 341 9.28 21.71 4.54
C THR A 341 10.32 22.81 4.37
N ILE A 342 11.05 22.75 3.27
CA ILE A 342 11.98 23.77 2.80
C ILE A 342 11.33 24.43 1.60
N ASP A 343 11.04 25.72 1.74
CA ASP A 343 10.39 26.54 0.73
C ASP A 343 11.41 27.56 0.20
N VAL A 344 11.64 27.56 -1.12
CA VAL A 344 12.66 28.38 -1.77
C VAL A 344 12.05 29.18 -2.91
N GLU A 345 11.98 30.49 -2.70
CA GLU A 345 11.65 31.49 -3.73
C GLU A 345 12.91 32.17 -4.25
N THR A 346 13.20 32.01 -5.55
CA THR A 346 14.42 32.47 -6.20
C THR A 346 14.09 33.38 -7.38
N GLU A 347 14.71 34.56 -7.45
CA GLU A 347 14.56 35.49 -8.57
C GLU A 347 15.14 34.90 -9.87
N SER A 348 14.60 35.32 -11.02
CA SER A 348 15.10 34.87 -12.33
C SER A 348 16.58 35.21 -12.52
N GLY A 349 17.39 34.22 -12.90
CA GLY A 349 18.83 34.35 -13.08
C GLY A 349 19.65 34.31 -11.78
N ALA A 350 19.00 34.14 -10.63
CA ALA A 350 19.66 34.05 -9.34
C ALA A 350 19.75 32.60 -8.83
N GLU A 351 20.55 32.42 -7.78
CA GLU A 351 20.62 31.20 -6.99
C GLU A 351 20.29 31.52 -5.53
N LYS A 352 19.52 30.66 -4.88
CA LYS A 352 19.17 30.80 -3.46
C LYS A 352 19.08 29.44 -2.80
N GLU A 353 19.41 29.41 -1.52
CA GLU A 353 19.31 28.21 -0.69
C GLU A 353 18.19 28.34 0.34
N GLY A 354 17.41 27.28 0.50
CA GLY A 354 16.60 27.04 1.69
C GLY A 354 17.21 25.91 2.51
N THR A 355 17.12 26.01 3.84
CA THR A 355 17.70 25.00 4.72
C THR A 355 16.76 24.59 5.84
N TYR A 356 16.87 23.33 6.26
CA TYR A 356 16.37 22.82 7.52
C TYR A 356 17.54 22.33 8.36
N GLN A 357 17.71 22.87 9.56
CA GLN A 357 18.78 22.46 10.48
C GLN A 357 18.28 21.38 11.44
N VAL A 358 19.03 20.28 11.56
CA VAL A 358 18.73 19.24 12.55
C VAL A 358 18.98 19.79 13.96
N PRO A 359 17.99 19.71 14.89
CA PRO A 359 18.14 20.22 16.24
C PRO A 359 19.34 19.61 16.99
N ALA A 360 19.96 20.41 17.87
CA ALA A 360 21.00 19.93 18.76
C ALA A 360 20.51 18.73 19.60
N GLY A 361 21.39 17.74 19.81
CA GLY A 361 21.10 16.50 20.52
C GLY A 361 20.25 15.47 19.74
N LYS A 362 19.98 15.71 18.45
CA LYS A 362 19.18 14.81 17.60
C LYS A 362 19.94 14.34 16.37
N VAL A 363 19.54 13.18 15.85
CA VAL A 363 19.89 12.71 14.50
C VAL A 363 18.60 12.55 13.71
N PHE A 364 18.56 13.11 12.49
CA PHE A 364 17.42 12.96 11.60
C PHE A 364 17.72 11.88 10.55
N GLY A 365 17.09 10.72 10.70
CA GLY A 365 17.10 9.66 9.69
C GLY A 365 16.02 9.93 8.64
N ILE A 366 16.40 10.57 7.54
CA ILE A 366 15.49 10.89 6.44
C ILE A 366 15.30 9.65 5.57
N THR A 367 14.05 9.31 5.29
CA THR A 367 13.66 8.19 4.42
C THR A 367 13.01 8.65 3.13
N ASP A 368 12.43 9.85 3.11
CA ASP A 368 11.67 10.32 1.96
C ASP A 368 11.89 11.81 1.73
N ILE A 369 11.97 12.19 0.46
CA ILE A 369 11.84 13.58 0.01
C ILE A 369 10.76 13.68 -1.07
N VAL A 370 9.97 14.75 -1.03
CA VAL A 370 9.04 15.13 -2.10
C VAL A 370 9.42 16.52 -2.56
N VAL A 371 9.62 16.68 -3.87
CA VAL A 371 10.00 17.95 -4.49
C VAL A 371 8.90 18.42 -5.45
N ALA A 372 8.56 19.70 -5.40
CA ALA A 372 7.48 20.28 -6.19
C ALA A 372 7.97 21.51 -6.96
N ASN A 373 7.92 21.41 -8.29
CA ASN A 373 8.05 22.47 -9.28
C ASN A 373 6.68 22.78 -9.89
N PHE A 374 5.75 23.28 -9.07
CA PHE A 374 4.35 23.41 -9.46
C PHE A 374 4.10 24.54 -10.50
N GLN A 375 5.00 25.52 -10.60
CA GLN A 375 4.92 26.61 -11.57
C GLN A 375 5.44 26.20 -12.96
N GLY A 376 6.19 25.10 -13.04
CA GLY A 376 6.87 24.67 -14.25
C GLY A 376 8.10 25.52 -14.58
N ASP A 377 8.86 25.88 -13.55
CA ASP A 377 10.11 26.62 -13.64
C ASP A 377 11.17 25.83 -14.43
N GLU A 378 12.12 26.55 -15.03
CA GLU A 378 13.30 25.99 -15.70
C GLU A 378 14.55 26.41 -14.92
N GLY A 379 15.53 25.50 -14.81
CA GLY A 379 16.72 25.71 -13.98
C GLY A 379 17.20 24.44 -13.30
N VAL A 380 17.84 24.56 -12.15
CA VAL A 380 18.42 23.41 -11.43
C VAL A 380 18.10 23.48 -9.94
N LEU A 381 17.65 22.36 -9.38
CA LEU A 381 17.53 22.12 -7.95
C LEU A 381 18.62 21.12 -7.51
N THR A 382 19.46 21.51 -6.56
CA THR A 382 20.43 20.62 -5.90
C THR A 382 20.04 20.42 -4.45
N ILE A 383 19.91 19.16 -4.04
CA ILE A 383 19.60 18.78 -2.65
C ILE A 383 20.84 18.17 -2.01
N SER A 384 21.20 18.69 -0.84
CA SER A 384 22.37 18.26 -0.08
C SER A 384 22.01 18.00 1.38
N PHE A 385 22.57 16.94 1.97
CA PHE A 385 22.43 16.62 3.39
C PHE A 385 23.82 16.77 4.04
N GLY A 386 23.99 17.84 4.82
CA GLY A 386 25.31 18.32 5.23
C GLY A 386 26.15 18.66 4.00
N GLU A 387 27.39 18.16 3.96
CA GLU A 387 28.30 18.33 2.81
C GLU A 387 28.02 17.36 1.65
N ARG A 388 27.14 16.36 1.85
CA ARG A 388 26.87 15.34 0.84
C ARG A 388 25.76 15.80 -0.11
N LYS A 389 26.12 16.02 -1.38
CA LYS A 389 25.15 16.17 -2.46
C LYS A 389 24.36 14.86 -2.64
N ILE A 390 23.04 14.94 -2.53
CA ILE A 390 22.13 13.78 -2.67
C ILE A 390 21.71 13.63 -4.13
N THR A 391 21.24 14.72 -4.74
CA THR A 391 20.82 14.73 -6.13
C THR A 391 20.83 16.15 -6.69
N THR A 392 20.90 16.24 -8.02
CA THR A 392 20.71 17.48 -8.79
C THR A 392 19.71 17.19 -9.89
N ILE A 393 18.66 17.99 -9.98
CA ILE A 393 17.51 17.77 -10.86
C ILE A 393 17.29 19.04 -11.68
N ALA A 394 17.16 18.89 -12.99
CA ALA A 394 16.73 19.98 -13.86
C ALA A 394 15.24 20.27 -13.61
N LEU A 395 14.87 21.51 -13.34
CA LEU A 395 13.50 21.87 -12.94
C LEU A 395 12.48 21.52 -14.04
N GLU A 396 12.87 21.64 -15.30
CA GLU A 396 12.03 21.36 -16.46
C GLU A 396 11.62 19.88 -16.61
N THR A 397 12.29 18.93 -15.94
CA THR A 397 12.01 17.50 -16.08
C THR A 397 10.93 16.98 -15.14
N PHE A 398 10.47 17.79 -14.17
CA PHE A 398 9.44 17.38 -13.21
C PHE A 398 8.44 18.49 -12.88
N ARG A 399 7.33 18.06 -12.27
CA ARG A 399 6.35 18.96 -11.62
C ARG A 399 6.17 18.59 -10.17
N ASN A 400 5.99 17.30 -9.89
CA ASN A 400 6.08 16.72 -8.56
C ASN A 400 6.88 15.43 -8.67
N GLN A 401 7.85 15.21 -7.79
CA GLN A 401 8.67 14.00 -7.79
C GLN A 401 8.95 13.58 -6.34
N ASP A 402 8.79 12.30 -6.06
CA ASP A 402 9.15 11.69 -4.78
C ASP A 402 10.42 10.82 -4.93
N TYR A 403 11.21 10.77 -3.86
CA TYR A 403 12.31 9.84 -3.70
C TYR A 403 12.21 9.21 -2.31
N HIS A 404 12.33 7.89 -2.26
CA HIS A 404 12.24 7.12 -1.03
C HIS A 404 13.44 6.18 -0.89
N TRP A 405 13.93 6.00 0.34
CA TRP A 405 15.06 5.13 0.67
C TRP A 405 14.66 4.11 1.73
N VAL A 406 15.01 2.84 1.49
CA VAL A 406 14.84 1.76 2.48
C VAL A 406 15.79 1.95 3.67
N THR A 407 17.01 2.43 3.42
CA THR A 407 18.00 2.74 4.46
C THR A 407 17.99 4.25 4.71
N PRO A 408 17.63 4.71 5.92
CA PRO A 408 17.58 6.14 6.21
C PRO A 408 18.95 6.81 6.06
N ILE A 409 18.97 7.99 5.46
CA ILE A 409 20.16 8.84 5.43
C ILE A 409 20.20 9.62 6.74
N GLN A 410 21.19 9.33 7.58
CA GLN A 410 21.33 9.91 8.90
C GLN A 410 22.01 11.28 8.80
N ILE A 411 21.31 12.33 9.23
CA ILE A 411 21.84 13.68 9.32
C ILE A 411 22.14 13.99 10.78
N PRO A 412 23.40 14.25 11.14
CA PRO A 412 23.79 14.50 12.52
C PRO A 412 23.22 15.83 13.03
N GLU A 413 23.28 16.03 14.34
CA GLU A 413 22.88 17.29 14.96
C GLU A 413 23.59 18.49 14.32
N ASN A 414 22.90 19.62 14.26
CA ASN A 414 23.38 20.90 13.71
C ASN A 414 23.73 20.90 12.21
N ALA A 415 23.77 19.75 11.54
CA ALA A 415 23.87 19.68 10.09
C ALA A 415 22.54 20.06 9.41
N THR A 416 22.62 20.44 8.13
CA THR A 416 21.49 20.96 7.38
C THR A 416 21.04 20.02 6.28
N VAL A 417 19.74 19.99 6.02
CA VAL A 417 19.18 19.64 4.72
C VAL A 417 19.10 20.94 3.93
N THR A 418 19.75 20.99 2.78
CA THR A 418 19.83 22.19 1.94
C THR A 418 19.22 21.92 0.59
N ALA A 419 18.44 22.89 0.12
CA ALA A 419 17.91 22.96 -1.22
C ALA A 419 18.43 24.22 -1.91
N ALA A 420 19.35 24.05 -2.85
CA ALA A 420 19.89 25.13 -3.67
C ALA A 420 19.14 25.18 -5.01
N VAL A 421 18.49 26.30 -5.29
CA VAL A 421 17.71 26.51 -6.51
C VAL A 421 18.38 27.58 -7.34
N THR A 422 18.86 27.22 -8.53
CA THR A 422 19.28 28.15 -9.58
C THR A 422 18.11 28.33 -10.55
N CYS A 423 17.53 29.52 -10.56
CA CYS A 423 16.38 29.84 -11.41
C CYS A 423 16.86 30.33 -12.78
N ALA A 424 16.68 29.56 -13.85
CA ALA A 424 16.99 30.02 -15.20
C ALA A 424 15.82 30.84 -15.76
N LYS A 425 14.59 30.34 -15.60
CA LYS A 425 13.37 31.00 -16.08
C LYS A 425 12.15 30.61 -15.23
N PRO A 426 11.42 31.59 -14.68
CA PRO A 426 10.16 31.33 -13.99
C PRO A 426 9.13 30.69 -14.90
N GLY A 427 8.38 29.74 -14.35
CA GLY A 427 7.34 29.00 -15.03
C GLY A 427 6.07 29.82 -15.27
N THR A 428 5.17 29.25 -16.06
CA THR A 428 3.84 29.82 -16.31
C THR A 428 2.79 28.82 -15.83
N PRO A 429 2.19 29.03 -14.64
CA PRO A 429 1.10 28.20 -14.15
C PRO A 429 -0.12 28.21 -15.08
N ALA A 430 -1.09 27.33 -14.82
CA ALA A 430 -2.32 27.19 -15.61
C ALA A 430 -3.18 28.48 -15.73
N THR A 431 -2.89 29.50 -14.92
CA THR A 431 -3.48 30.84 -15.04
C THR A 431 -3.00 31.61 -16.28
N GLY A 432 -1.93 31.16 -16.94
CA GLY A 432 -1.35 31.77 -18.14
C GLY A 432 -0.50 33.01 -17.87
N THR A 433 -0.36 33.44 -16.62
CA THR A 433 0.52 34.55 -16.22
C THR A 433 1.84 33.99 -15.70
N GLN A 434 2.96 34.37 -16.31
CA GLN A 434 4.29 33.93 -15.88
C GLN A 434 4.57 34.43 -14.45
N ALA A 435 5.13 33.56 -13.61
CA ALA A 435 5.54 33.92 -12.25
C ALA A 435 6.70 34.93 -12.26
N SER A 436 6.85 35.70 -11.18
CA SER A 436 7.92 36.69 -11.04
C SER A 436 9.28 36.10 -10.67
N GLY A 437 9.32 34.84 -10.23
CA GLY A 437 10.51 34.10 -9.80
C GLY A 437 10.20 32.60 -9.78
N CYS A 438 11.23 31.78 -9.65
CA CYS A 438 11.05 30.34 -9.44
C CYS A 438 10.63 30.06 -7.98
N HIS A 439 9.78 29.06 -7.78
CA HIS A 439 9.28 28.66 -6.47
C HIS A 439 9.29 27.14 -6.32
N GLN A 440 10.16 26.65 -5.45
CA GLN A 440 10.35 25.22 -5.21
C GLN A 440 10.04 24.87 -3.76
N VAL A 441 9.26 23.80 -3.57
CA VAL A 441 8.90 23.29 -2.25
C VAL A 441 9.43 21.87 -2.10
N ILE A 442 10.14 21.63 -1.01
CA ILE A 442 10.74 20.33 -0.71
C ILE A 442 10.27 19.90 0.67
N ASN A 443 9.57 18.78 0.74
CA ASN A 443 9.23 18.15 1.99
C ASN A 443 10.20 17.00 2.25
N VAL A 444 10.78 16.95 3.45
CA VAL A 444 11.61 15.84 3.90
C VAL A 444 10.93 15.17 5.09
N SER A 445 10.88 13.84 5.10
CA SER A 445 10.28 13.08 6.19
C SER A 445 11.10 11.87 6.59
N GLY A 446 10.92 11.48 7.85
CA GLY A 446 11.56 10.31 8.42
C GLY A 446 11.44 10.31 9.93
N VAL A 447 12.56 10.05 10.59
CA VAL A 447 12.58 9.79 12.02
C VAL A 447 13.66 10.62 12.70
N LEU A 448 13.25 11.46 13.67
CA LEU A 448 14.15 12.21 14.53
C LEU A 448 14.37 11.43 15.82
N SER A 449 15.62 11.05 16.09
CA SER A 449 16.00 10.28 17.28
C SER A 449 16.97 11.06 18.16
N ASP A 450 16.97 10.79 19.46
CA ASP A 450 17.99 11.28 20.37
C ASP A 450 19.37 10.72 19.99
N LEU A 451 20.41 11.57 20.05
CA LEU A 451 21.79 11.10 19.98
C LEU A 451 22.09 10.22 21.20
N ALA A 452 22.51 8.99 20.96
CA ALA A 452 23.09 8.14 22.00
C ALA A 452 24.38 8.83 22.47
N ARG A 453 24.38 9.27 23.74
CA ARG A 453 25.57 9.86 24.37
C ARG A 453 26.57 8.80 24.80
#